data_AF-A0A524FFV1-F1
#
_entry.id   AF-A0A524FFV1-F1
#
_cell.length_a   1.000
_cell.length_b   1.000
_cell.length_c   1.000
_cell.angle_alpha   90.00
_cell.angle_beta   90.00
_cell.angle_gamma   90.00
#
_symmetry.space_group_name_H-M   'P 1'
#
loop_
_entity.id
_entity.type
_entity.pdbx_description
1 polymer ?
#
loop_
_entity_poly.entity_id
_entity_poly.type
_entity_poly.pdbx_seq_one_letter_code
_entity_poly.pdbx_strand_id
1 'polypeptide(L)'
;MKKIERAILSVFDKSGVVEFAKILQREFNIEILSTGGTGALLEKNGINYVKISDYTESPEMFEGRVKTLHPKIEGGILFRRDHSQDTMDAKENNISPIDMVVCNLYQFKEVILKPNITFKDALEMIDIGGPTMIRAAAKNFMDVVVIPDAKYYPLIIRELRENEGNITEQTRIKLAQEVFAIMADYNAAIANYLHKYYNPDEKMSTIVNKVYEKVQDCRYGENWDQDAAYYRDLSARYGLHQLKQLGGKEISFNN
;
A
#
# COMPACT_ATOMS: atom_id res chain seq x y z
N MET A 1 14.00 -4.96 19.63
CA MET A 1 13.20 -5.32 18.43
C MET A 1 11.94 -6.01 18.92
N LYS A 2 10.74 -5.52 18.55
CA LYS A 2 9.47 -5.98 19.13
C LYS A 2 8.81 -7.00 18.22
N LYS A 3 8.34 -8.10 18.82
CA LYS A 3 7.52 -9.11 18.15
C LYS A 3 6.24 -8.46 17.64
N ILE A 4 5.78 -8.88 16.47
CA ILE A 4 4.50 -8.44 15.91
C ILE A 4 3.39 -9.14 16.68
N GLU A 5 2.47 -8.37 17.26
CA GLU A 5 1.34 -8.88 18.04
C GLU A 5 0.00 -8.56 17.40
N ARG A 6 -0.10 -7.43 16.67
CA ARG A 6 -1.35 -6.99 16.03
C ARG A 6 -1.15 -6.57 14.58
N ALA A 7 -2.03 -7.05 13.70
CA ALA A 7 -2.05 -6.70 12.28
C ALA A 7 -3.42 -6.18 11.84
N ILE A 8 -3.45 -5.11 11.04
CA ILE A 8 -4.64 -4.73 10.27
C ILE A 8 -4.55 -5.36 8.87
N LEU A 9 -5.60 -6.07 8.46
CA LEU A 9 -5.78 -6.57 7.10
C LEU A 9 -6.96 -5.85 6.42
N SER A 10 -6.66 -4.96 5.48
CA SER A 10 -7.64 -4.23 4.68
C SER A 10 -7.20 -4.17 3.23
N VAL A 11 -7.40 -5.28 2.51
CA VAL A 11 -6.97 -5.44 1.12
C VAL A 11 -8.14 -5.33 0.16
N PHE A 12 -7.97 -4.68 -0.98
CA PHE A 12 -8.87 -4.77 -2.11
C PHE A 12 -8.67 -6.09 -2.87
N ASP A 13 -7.45 -6.34 -3.36
CA ASP A 13 -7.08 -7.63 -3.95
C ASP A 13 -6.90 -8.66 -2.84
N LYS A 14 -7.71 -9.72 -2.90
CA LYS A 14 -7.77 -10.80 -1.91
C LYS A 14 -6.75 -11.92 -2.16
N SER A 15 -5.94 -11.81 -3.21
CA SER A 15 -4.95 -12.83 -3.57
C SER A 15 -4.05 -13.20 -2.38
N GLY A 16 -4.05 -14.48 -2.00
CA GLY A 16 -3.20 -15.05 -0.95
C GLY A 16 -3.44 -14.55 0.49
N VAL A 17 -4.42 -13.67 0.73
CA VAL A 17 -4.62 -13.06 2.06
C VAL A 17 -5.06 -14.08 3.11
N VAL A 18 -5.82 -15.10 2.70
CA VAL A 18 -6.34 -16.15 3.58
C VAL A 18 -5.20 -17.02 4.12
N GLU A 19 -4.32 -17.49 3.24
CA GLU A 19 -3.14 -18.28 3.58
C GLU A 19 -2.18 -17.48 4.45
N PHE A 20 -1.97 -16.21 4.09
CA PHE A 20 -1.14 -15.29 4.86
C PHE A 20 -1.68 -15.12 6.28
N ALA A 21 -2.96 -14.78 6.44
CA ALA A 21 -3.62 -14.60 7.74
C ALA A 21 -3.62 -15.88 8.60
N LYS A 22 -3.82 -17.06 7.99
CA LYS A 22 -3.72 -18.36 8.71
C LYS A 22 -2.35 -18.55 9.32
N ILE A 23 -1.29 -18.24 8.60
CA ILE A 23 0.09 -18.36 9.09
C ILE A 23 0.34 -17.38 10.23
N LEU A 24 -0.06 -16.11 10.07
CA LEU A 24 0.08 -15.09 11.11
C LEU A 24 -0.55 -15.53 12.45
N GLN A 25 -1.76 -16.09 12.42
CA GLN A 25 -2.42 -16.56 13.63
C GLN A 25 -1.82 -17.85 14.19
N ARG A 26 -1.60 -18.86 13.34
CA ARG A 26 -1.22 -20.20 13.82
C ARG A 26 0.21 -20.27 14.31
N GLU A 27 1.14 -19.58 13.64
CA GLU A 27 2.56 -19.67 13.97
C GLU A 27 2.99 -18.57 14.96
N PHE A 28 2.36 -17.40 14.91
CA PHE A 28 2.83 -16.23 15.68
C PHE A 28 1.82 -15.70 16.70
N ASN A 29 0.58 -16.21 16.68
CA ASN A 29 -0.52 -15.73 17.54
C ASN A 29 -0.80 -14.22 17.36
N ILE A 30 -0.71 -13.73 16.12
CA ILE A 30 -0.98 -12.32 15.80
C ILE A 30 -2.51 -12.08 15.80
N GLU A 31 -2.95 -11.08 16.56
CA GLU A 31 -4.33 -10.59 16.51
C GLU A 31 -4.59 -9.88 15.19
N ILE A 32 -5.67 -10.25 14.51
CA ILE A 32 -6.05 -9.67 13.21
C ILE A 32 -7.22 -8.72 13.42
N LEU A 33 -7.02 -7.45 13.07
CA LEU A 33 -8.08 -6.47 12.86
C LEU A 33 -8.43 -6.42 11.37
N SER A 34 -9.71 -6.34 11.01
CA SER A 34 -10.10 -6.27 9.59
C SER A 34 -11.38 -5.48 9.34
N THR A 35 -11.49 -4.93 8.12
CA THR A 35 -12.71 -4.30 7.58
C THR A 35 -13.68 -5.36 7.04
N GLY A 36 -14.94 -4.97 6.77
CA GLY A 36 -16.01 -5.91 6.40
C GLY A 36 -15.70 -6.86 5.24
N GLY A 37 -15.21 -6.35 4.10
CA GLY A 37 -14.95 -7.19 2.92
C GLY A 37 -13.79 -8.18 3.08
N THR A 38 -12.71 -7.79 3.76
CA THR A 38 -11.60 -8.71 4.08
C THR A 38 -12.00 -9.66 5.20
N GLY A 39 -12.67 -9.14 6.23
CA GLY A 39 -13.07 -9.87 7.42
C GLY A 39 -14.03 -11.01 7.10
N ALA A 40 -15.03 -10.75 6.25
CA ALA A 40 -15.96 -11.79 5.80
C ALA A 40 -15.25 -12.95 5.07
N LEU A 41 -14.21 -12.65 4.28
CA LEU A 41 -13.41 -13.69 3.62
C LEU A 41 -12.58 -14.49 4.63
N LEU A 42 -12.00 -13.84 5.63
CA LEU A 42 -11.26 -14.49 6.71
C LEU A 42 -12.18 -15.41 7.53
N GLU A 43 -13.35 -14.91 7.94
CA GLU A 43 -14.37 -15.65 8.69
C GLU A 43 -14.82 -16.91 7.97
N LYS A 44 -15.15 -16.79 6.67
CA LYS A 44 -15.54 -17.91 5.82
C LYS A 44 -14.48 -19.01 5.76
N ASN A 45 -13.22 -18.68 6.01
CA ASN A 45 -12.09 -19.60 6.00
C ASN A 45 -11.65 -20.03 7.41
N GLY A 46 -12.47 -19.77 8.43
CA GLY A 46 -12.22 -20.16 9.82
C GLY A 46 -11.09 -19.39 10.48
N ILE A 47 -10.81 -18.16 10.03
CA ILE A 47 -9.80 -17.28 10.60
C ILE A 47 -10.52 -16.27 11.49
N ASN A 48 -10.13 -16.23 12.76
CA ASN A 48 -10.71 -15.28 13.72
C ASN A 48 -10.22 -13.87 13.38
N TYR A 49 -11.05 -12.86 13.56
CA TYR A 49 -10.60 -11.47 13.45
C TYR A 49 -11.49 -10.60 14.32
N VAL A 50 -10.98 -9.44 14.71
CA VAL A 50 -11.75 -8.38 15.36
C VAL A 50 -12.17 -7.39 14.28
N LYS A 51 -13.47 -7.07 14.22
CA LYS A 51 -13.96 -6.05 13.30
C LYS A 51 -13.42 -4.69 13.73
N ILE A 52 -12.97 -3.89 12.77
CA ILE A 52 -12.47 -2.54 13.07
C ILE A 52 -13.52 -1.68 13.77
N SER A 53 -14.80 -1.78 13.40
CA SER A 53 -15.90 -1.08 14.09
C SER A 53 -16.00 -1.43 15.58
N ASP A 54 -15.75 -2.70 15.92
CA ASP A 54 -15.85 -3.18 17.30
C ASP A 54 -14.62 -2.72 18.10
N TYR A 55 -13.44 -2.72 17.46
CA TYR A 55 -12.21 -2.19 18.04
C TYR A 55 -12.27 -0.66 18.28
N THR A 56 -12.80 0.08 17.30
CA THR A 56 -12.90 1.55 17.40
C THR A 56 -14.06 2.01 18.26
N GLU A 57 -15.08 1.17 18.46
CA GLU A 57 -16.38 1.52 19.04
C GLU A 57 -17.09 2.63 18.22
N SER A 58 -16.81 2.68 16.92
CA SER A 58 -17.35 3.68 16.00
C SER A 58 -18.06 2.99 14.82
N PRO A 59 -19.28 3.41 14.48
CA PRO A 59 -20.00 2.84 13.34
C PRO A 59 -19.33 3.24 12.02
N GLU A 60 -19.57 2.45 10.99
CA GLU A 60 -19.26 2.84 9.62
C GLU A 60 -20.21 3.97 9.17
N MET A 61 -19.66 5.08 8.68
CA MET A 61 -20.42 6.28 8.32
C MET A 61 -20.27 6.63 6.82
N PHE A 62 -21.30 7.30 6.30
CA PHE A 62 -21.34 7.85 4.92
C PHE A 62 -21.05 6.79 3.85
N GLU A 63 -21.79 5.68 3.89
CA GLU A 63 -21.68 4.58 2.91
C GLU A 63 -20.25 3.97 2.84
N GLY A 64 -19.56 3.96 3.99
CA GLY A 64 -18.23 3.36 4.10
C GLY A 64 -17.06 4.25 3.74
N ARG A 65 -17.31 5.54 3.48
CA ARG A 65 -16.27 6.58 3.30
C ARG A 65 -15.48 6.80 4.59
N VAL A 66 -16.13 6.66 5.75
CA VAL A 66 -15.48 6.79 7.06
C VAL A 66 -15.68 5.51 7.86
N LYS A 67 -14.67 4.64 7.79
CA LYS A 67 -14.65 3.33 8.48
C LYS A 67 -13.36 3.08 9.25
N THR A 68 -12.23 3.59 8.77
CA THR A 68 -10.91 3.37 9.38
C THR A 68 -10.25 4.66 9.89
N LEU A 69 -10.80 5.83 9.57
CA LEU A 69 -10.29 7.13 10.01
C LEU A 69 -10.68 7.35 11.47
N HIS A 70 -9.85 6.91 12.41
CA HIS A 70 -10.17 6.92 13.83
C HIS A 70 -8.91 6.95 14.69
N PRO A 71 -8.82 7.79 15.75
CA PRO A 71 -7.62 7.90 16.59
C PRO A 71 -7.06 6.57 17.12
N LYS A 72 -7.91 5.58 17.44
CA LYS A 72 -7.45 4.23 17.84
C LYS A 72 -6.70 3.45 16.74
N ILE A 73 -6.95 3.74 15.46
CA ILE A 73 -6.27 3.15 14.31
C ILE A 73 -4.99 3.93 14.01
N GLU A 74 -5.11 5.21 13.62
CA GLU A 74 -3.94 6.01 13.27
C GLU A 74 -3.01 6.22 14.47
N GLY A 75 -3.54 6.41 15.67
CA GLY A 75 -2.76 6.49 16.91
C GLY A 75 -2.00 5.21 17.16
N GLY A 76 -2.66 4.05 17.08
CA GLY A 76 -2.03 2.73 17.27
C GLY A 76 -0.92 2.43 16.26
N ILE A 77 -1.01 3.02 15.06
CA ILE A 77 0.02 2.95 14.03
C ILE A 77 1.13 3.98 14.27
N LEU A 78 0.83 5.21 14.68
CA LEU A 78 1.75 6.36 14.63
C LEU A 78 2.52 6.64 15.91
N PHE A 79 2.03 6.23 17.07
CA PHE A 79 2.71 6.54 18.32
C PHE A 79 4.08 5.87 18.34
N ARG A 80 5.11 6.60 18.76
CA ARG A 80 6.48 6.08 18.82
C ARG A 80 6.65 5.28 20.08
N ARG A 81 7.09 4.04 19.95
CA ARG A 81 7.06 3.07 21.05
C ARG A 81 8.28 3.15 21.96
N ASP A 82 9.24 4.00 21.60
CA ASP A 82 10.42 4.40 22.37
C ASP A 82 10.27 5.79 22.99
N HIS A 83 9.16 6.51 22.73
CA HIS A 83 8.89 7.83 23.27
C HIS A 83 7.91 7.75 24.45
N SER A 84 8.36 8.18 25.63
CA SER A 84 7.60 8.00 26.88
C SER A 84 6.26 8.74 26.88
N GLN A 85 6.22 9.98 26.36
CA GLN A 85 4.98 10.75 26.30
C GLN A 85 3.95 10.09 25.36
N ASP A 86 4.40 9.63 24.18
CA ASP A 86 3.52 8.98 23.20
C ASP A 86 2.89 7.70 23.81
N THR A 87 3.68 6.96 24.59
CA THR A 87 3.21 5.75 25.28
C THR A 87 2.24 6.05 26.41
N MET A 88 2.43 7.16 27.14
CA MET A 88 1.48 7.64 28.17
C MET A 88 0.16 8.05 27.52
N ASP A 89 0.22 8.89 26.48
CA ASP A 89 -0.96 9.36 25.75
C ASP A 89 -1.76 8.18 25.17
N ALA A 90 -1.06 7.19 24.59
CA ALA A 90 -1.70 5.99 24.06
C ALA A 90 -2.43 5.21 25.17
N LYS A 91 -1.81 5.05 26.34
CA LYS A 91 -2.42 4.35 27.49
C LYS A 91 -3.64 5.09 28.03
N GLU A 92 -3.54 6.41 28.20
CA GLU A 92 -4.65 7.24 28.71
C GLU A 92 -5.87 7.23 27.77
N ASN A 93 -5.63 7.11 26.47
CA ASN A 93 -6.68 7.09 25.44
C ASN A 93 -7.09 5.68 25.01
N ASN A 94 -6.64 4.63 25.72
CA ASN A 94 -6.92 3.22 25.40
C ASN A 94 -6.55 2.84 23.94
N ILE A 95 -5.43 3.37 23.45
CA ILE A 95 -4.89 3.10 22.13
C ILE A 95 -3.84 2.00 22.26
N SER A 96 -4.10 0.86 21.62
CA SER A 96 -3.16 -0.26 21.58
C SER A 96 -2.27 -0.19 20.34
N PRO A 97 -1.02 -0.71 20.40
CA PRO A 97 -0.11 -0.72 19.25
C PRO A 97 -0.66 -1.57 18.10
N ILE A 98 -0.43 -1.10 16.88
CA ILE A 98 -0.61 -1.86 15.65
C ILE A 98 0.79 -2.03 15.05
N ASP A 99 1.21 -3.27 14.83
CA ASP A 99 2.59 -3.60 14.43
C ASP A 99 2.71 -3.86 12.93
N MET A 100 1.63 -4.30 12.31
CA MET A 100 1.57 -4.64 10.89
C MET A 100 0.33 -4.02 10.24
N VAL A 101 0.49 -3.45 9.05
CA VAL A 101 -0.59 -2.95 8.20
C VAL A 101 -0.49 -3.60 6.83
N VAL A 102 -1.45 -4.44 6.50
CA VAL A 102 -1.60 -5.10 5.19
C VAL A 102 -2.74 -4.41 4.46
N CYS A 103 -2.40 -3.59 3.47
CA CYS A 103 -3.39 -2.86 2.72
C CYS A 103 -2.86 -2.59 1.31
N ASN A 104 -3.59 -3.10 0.32
CA ASN A 104 -3.38 -2.77 -1.08
C ASN A 104 -4.51 -1.83 -1.52
N LEU A 105 -4.13 -0.78 -2.27
CA LEU A 105 -5.09 0.21 -2.74
C LEU A 105 -5.86 -0.32 -3.93
N TYR A 106 -7.10 0.14 -4.06
CA TYR A 106 -7.83 -0.04 -5.30
C TYR A 106 -7.09 0.72 -6.42
N GLN A 107 -6.92 0.06 -7.56
CA GLN A 107 -6.23 0.66 -8.68
C GLN A 107 -7.13 1.69 -9.36
N PHE A 108 -7.23 2.90 -8.80
CA PHE A 108 -7.99 4.03 -9.39
C PHE A 108 -7.73 4.17 -10.89
N LYS A 109 -6.47 3.95 -11.31
CA LYS A 109 -6.07 3.88 -12.71
C LYS A 109 -6.91 2.91 -13.53
N GLU A 110 -7.04 1.64 -13.12
CA GLU A 110 -7.82 0.63 -13.86
C GLU A 110 -9.28 1.03 -14.03
N VAL A 111 -9.82 1.71 -13.03
CA VAL A 111 -11.23 2.10 -12.91
C VAL A 111 -11.58 3.16 -13.92
N ILE A 112 -10.76 4.22 -13.99
CA ILE A 112 -10.94 5.30 -14.97
C ILE A 112 -10.67 4.84 -16.41
N LEU A 113 -10.15 3.62 -16.63
CA LEU A 113 -10.06 3.02 -17.98
C LEU A 113 -11.31 2.23 -18.36
N LYS A 114 -12.21 1.91 -17.43
CA LYS A 114 -13.41 1.12 -17.73
C LYS A 114 -14.33 1.89 -18.68
N PRO A 115 -14.91 1.21 -19.69
CA PRO A 115 -15.87 1.86 -20.58
C PRO A 115 -17.10 2.30 -19.76
N ASN A 116 -17.64 3.48 -20.09
CA ASN A 116 -18.85 4.06 -19.49
C ASN A 116 -18.76 4.46 -18.02
N ILE A 117 -17.56 4.58 -17.44
CA ILE A 117 -17.45 5.11 -16.09
C ILE A 117 -17.86 6.60 -16.07
N THR A 118 -18.76 6.98 -15.17
CA THR A 118 -19.11 8.39 -14.98
C THR A 118 -18.09 9.09 -14.11
N PHE A 119 -18.07 10.42 -14.15
CA PHE A 119 -17.24 11.20 -13.22
C PHE A 119 -17.57 10.92 -11.76
N LYS A 120 -18.86 10.78 -11.45
CA LYS A 120 -19.33 10.45 -10.10
C LYS A 120 -18.79 9.09 -9.65
N ASP A 121 -18.88 8.08 -10.51
CA ASP A 121 -18.34 6.75 -10.20
C ASP A 121 -16.83 6.79 -9.97
N ALA A 122 -16.08 7.57 -10.77
CA ALA A 122 -14.65 7.74 -10.54
C ALA A 122 -14.36 8.42 -9.19
N LEU A 123 -15.13 9.44 -8.81
CA LEU A 123 -14.97 10.11 -7.51
C LEU A 123 -15.21 9.18 -6.32
N GLU A 124 -16.21 8.29 -6.39
CA GLU A 124 -16.45 7.30 -5.32
C GLU A 124 -15.29 6.30 -5.15
N MET A 125 -14.46 6.15 -6.18
CA MET A 125 -13.35 5.20 -6.21
C MET A 125 -12.05 5.81 -5.68
N ILE A 126 -12.06 7.09 -5.28
CA ILE A 126 -10.96 7.73 -4.57
C ILE A 126 -11.02 7.28 -3.10
N ASP A 127 -10.17 6.30 -2.76
CA ASP A 127 -9.96 5.87 -1.39
C ASP A 127 -9.25 6.96 -0.57
N ILE A 128 -9.70 7.14 0.67
CA ILE A 128 -9.13 8.04 1.67
C ILE A 128 -8.54 7.23 2.84
N GLY A 129 -9.27 6.20 3.29
CA GLY A 129 -8.90 5.40 4.45
C GLY A 129 -7.67 4.53 4.20
N GLY A 130 -7.63 3.81 3.06
CA GLY A 130 -6.48 3.00 2.67
C GLY A 130 -5.19 3.84 2.58
N PRO A 131 -5.16 4.92 1.78
CA PRO A 131 -4.02 5.83 1.70
C PRO A 131 -3.56 6.41 3.04
N THR A 132 -4.50 6.80 3.91
CA THR A 132 -4.17 7.34 5.23
C THR A 132 -3.45 6.29 6.08
N MET A 133 -3.98 5.07 6.11
CA MET A 133 -3.45 3.97 6.91
C MET A 133 -2.06 3.52 6.45
N ILE A 134 -1.87 3.31 5.14
CA ILE A 134 -0.56 2.87 4.63
C ILE A 134 0.50 3.96 4.75
N ARG A 135 0.12 5.24 4.59
CA ARG A 135 1.05 6.37 4.81
C ARG A 135 1.44 6.48 6.27
N ALA A 136 0.50 6.29 7.19
CA ALA A 136 0.78 6.29 8.62
C ALA A 136 1.78 5.18 8.99
N ALA A 137 1.55 3.95 8.48
CA ALA A 137 2.43 2.81 8.71
C ALA A 137 3.82 3.01 8.09
N ALA A 138 3.87 3.51 6.85
CA ALA A 138 5.13 3.82 6.17
C ALA A 138 5.91 4.95 6.87
N LYS A 139 5.24 5.97 7.40
CA LYS A 139 5.88 7.02 8.20
C LYS A 139 6.52 6.42 9.46
N ASN A 140 5.82 5.53 10.14
CA ASN A 140 6.29 4.92 11.39
C ASN A 140 7.03 3.59 11.17
N PHE A 141 7.78 3.44 10.07
CA PHE A 141 8.43 2.18 9.69
C PHE A 141 9.46 1.67 10.71
N MET A 142 9.96 2.53 11.60
CA MET A 142 10.81 2.12 12.73
C MET A 142 10.11 1.04 13.57
N ASP A 143 8.80 1.17 13.65
CA ASP A 143 7.91 0.48 14.55
C ASP A 143 6.93 -0.43 13.76
N VAL A 144 6.32 0.05 12.68
CA VAL A 144 5.26 -0.65 11.95
C VAL A 144 5.80 -1.24 10.65
N VAL A 145 5.45 -2.49 10.32
CA VAL A 145 5.65 -3.02 8.97
C VAL A 145 4.40 -2.78 8.12
N VAL A 146 4.57 -2.12 6.98
CA VAL A 146 3.52 -1.92 5.98
C VAL A 146 3.70 -2.90 4.83
N ILE A 147 2.62 -3.53 4.36
CA ILE A 147 2.64 -4.54 3.30
C ILE A 147 1.63 -4.10 2.22
N PRO A 148 2.10 -3.45 1.14
CA PRO A 148 1.22 -2.86 0.14
C PRO A 148 0.72 -3.85 -0.93
N ASP A 149 1.28 -5.06 -0.99
CA ASP A 149 1.02 -6.02 -2.08
C ASP A 149 1.25 -7.47 -1.63
N ALA A 150 0.45 -8.39 -2.16
CA ALA A 150 0.53 -9.83 -1.87
C ALA A 150 1.87 -10.47 -2.28
N LYS A 151 2.59 -9.88 -3.25
CA LYS A 151 3.93 -10.34 -3.68
C LYS A 151 4.93 -10.37 -2.52
N TYR A 152 4.69 -9.59 -1.46
CA TYR A 152 5.56 -9.53 -0.29
C TYR A 152 5.21 -10.56 0.80
N TYR A 153 4.06 -11.24 0.75
CA TYR A 153 3.67 -12.21 1.78
C TYR A 153 4.73 -13.30 2.03
N PRO A 154 5.34 -13.92 0.99
CA PRO A 154 6.38 -14.94 1.22
C PRO A 154 7.62 -14.39 1.93
N LEU A 155 8.03 -13.17 1.59
CA LEU A 155 9.15 -12.48 2.24
C LEU A 155 8.85 -12.25 3.73
N ILE A 156 7.67 -11.73 4.03
CA ILE A 156 7.23 -11.42 5.40
C ILE A 156 7.15 -12.69 6.25
N ILE A 157 6.52 -13.75 5.73
CA ILE A 157 6.45 -15.04 6.44
C ILE A 157 7.84 -15.58 6.74
N ARG A 158 8.75 -15.53 5.76
CA ARG A 158 10.12 -15.99 5.94
C ARG A 158 10.82 -15.21 7.06
N GLU A 159 10.77 -13.88 7.02
CA GLU A 159 11.40 -13.06 8.06
C GLU A 159 10.78 -13.25 9.44
N LEU A 160 9.46 -13.42 9.55
CA LEU A 160 8.83 -13.74 10.83
C LEU A 160 9.37 -15.05 11.41
N ARG A 161 9.54 -16.09 10.58
CA ARG A 161 10.08 -17.39 11.02
C ARG A 161 11.55 -17.29 11.42
N GLU A 162 12.35 -16.52 10.68
CA GLU A 162 13.79 -16.36 10.92
C GLU A 162 14.10 -15.46 12.12
N ASN A 163 13.22 -14.51 12.44
CA ASN A 163 13.46 -13.47 13.45
C ASN A 163 12.46 -13.51 14.62
N GLU A 164 12.02 -14.70 15.03
CA GLU A 164 11.17 -14.91 16.22
C GLU A 164 9.88 -14.06 16.24
N GLY A 165 9.23 -13.91 15.08
CA GLY A 165 8.00 -13.14 14.92
C GLY A 165 8.21 -11.64 14.73
N ASN A 166 9.43 -11.20 14.38
CA ASN A 166 9.75 -9.82 14.03
C ASN A 166 10.13 -9.69 12.54
N ILE A 167 10.15 -8.46 12.04
CA ILE A 167 10.63 -8.09 10.71
C ILE A 167 11.90 -7.24 10.86
N THR A 168 12.80 -7.32 9.89
CA THR A 168 14.02 -6.50 9.90
C THR A 168 13.71 -5.03 9.60
N GLU A 169 14.51 -4.12 10.14
CA GLU A 169 14.39 -2.69 9.81
C GLU A 169 14.59 -2.44 8.31
N GLN A 170 15.54 -3.15 7.70
CA GLN A 170 15.82 -3.06 6.26
C GLN A 170 14.58 -3.38 5.41
N THR A 171 13.80 -4.39 5.80
CA THR A 171 12.55 -4.70 5.10
C THR A 171 11.46 -3.67 5.39
N ARG A 172 11.34 -3.18 6.63
CA ARG A 172 10.35 -2.13 6.95
C ARG A 172 10.60 -0.85 6.15
N ILE A 173 11.84 -0.36 6.11
CA ILE A 173 12.16 0.86 5.35
C ILE A 173 11.96 0.67 3.85
N LYS A 174 12.33 -0.50 3.30
CA LYS A 174 12.11 -0.81 1.88
C LYS A 174 10.63 -0.78 1.51
N LEU A 175 9.78 -1.39 2.34
CA LEU A 175 8.32 -1.40 2.10
C LEU A 175 7.71 -0.01 2.31
N ALA A 176 8.22 0.78 3.25
CA ALA A 176 7.81 2.17 3.42
C ALA A 176 8.14 3.04 2.19
N GLN A 177 9.33 2.87 1.60
CA GLN A 177 9.72 3.52 0.35
C GLN A 177 8.77 3.15 -0.79
N GLU A 178 8.45 1.86 -0.95
CA GLU A 178 7.48 1.37 -1.94
C GLU A 178 6.10 2.03 -1.74
N VAL A 179 5.62 2.12 -0.49
CA VAL A 179 4.33 2.76 -0.20
C VAL A 179 4.31 4.23 -0.62
N PHE A 180 5.36 5.00 -0.33
CA PHE A 180 5.41 6.40 -0.76
C PHE A 180 5.48 6.55 -2.29
N ALA A 181 6.14 5.62 -2.99
CA ALA A 181 6.14 5.58 -4.45
C ALA A 181 4.74 5.27 -5.01
N ILE A 182 4.05 4.27 -4.45
CA ILE A 182 2.65 3.94 -4.80
C ILE A 182 1.74 5.15 -4.57
N MET A 183 1.93 5.86 -3.46
CA MET A 183 1.13 7.05 -3.14
C MET A 183 1.38 8.22 -4.10
N ALA A 184 2.62 8.41 -4.54
CA ALA A 184 2.93 9.41 -5.57
C ALA A 184 2.19 9.09 -6.88
N ASP A 185 2.19 7.83 -7.29
CA ASP A 185 1.53 7.37 -8.50
C ASP A 185 -0.01 7.48 -8.42
N TYR A 186 -0.57 7.09 -7.26
CA TYR A 186 -2.00 7.19 -6.98
C TYR A 186 -2.50 8.64 -7.04
N ASN A 187 -1.80 9.56 -6.38
CA ASN A 187 -2.16 10.98 -6.40
C ASN A 187 -1.96 11.62 -7.78
N ALA A 188 -0.91 11.23 -8.51
CA ALA A 188 -0.70 11.67 -9.89
C ALA A 188 -1.87 11.26 -10.80
N ALA A 189 -2.37 10.02 -10.66
CA ALA A 189 -3.51 9.53 -11.41
C ALA A 189 -4.79 10.36 -11.14
N ILE A 190 -5.08 10.66 -9.87
CA ILE A 190 -6.23 11.48 -9.47
C ILE A 190 -6.09 12.91 -10.02
N ALA A 191 -4.94 13.55 -9.82
CA ALA A 191 -4.70 14.91 -10.27
C ALA A 191 -4.85 15.05 -11.79
N ASN A 192 -4.25 14.12 -12.55
CA ASN A 192 -4.35 14.11 -14.00
C ASN A 192 -5.79 13.84 -14.48
N TYR A 193 -6.52 12.94 -13.81
CA TYR A 193 -7.92 12.66 -14.16
C TYR A 193 -8.82 13.88 -13.94
N LEU A 194 -8.74 14.52 -12.76
CA LEU A 194 -9.52 15.71 -12.44
C LEU A 194 -9.20 16.86 -13.40
N HIS A 195 -7.92 17.10 -13.66
CA HIS A 195 -7.51 18.15 -14.59
C HIS A 195 -8.06 17.92 -15.99
N LYS A 196 -7.91 16.70 -16.54
CA LYS A 196 -8.45 16.35 -17.86
C LYS A 196 -9.98 16.48 -17.93
N TYR A 197 -10.69 16.12 -16.86
CA TYR A 197 -12.14 16.21 -16.82
C TYR A 197 -12.65 17.66 -16.90
N TYR A 198 -12.02 18.58 -16.17
CA TYR A 198 -12.42 19.99 -16.14
C TYR A 198 -11.84 20.84 -17.28
N ASN A 199 -10.79 20.36 -17.95
CA ASN A 199 -10.10 21.09 -19.04
C ASN A 199 -9.99 20.21 -20.29
N PRO A 200 -11.12 19.74 -20.88
CA PRO A 200 -11.08 18.75 -21.97
C PRO A 200 -10.44 19.27 -23.26
N ASP A 201 -10.43 20.59 -23.47
CA ASP A 201 -9.85 21.24 -24.65
C ASP A 201 -8.35 21.55 -24.49
N GLU A 202 -7.81 21.44 -23.27
CA GLU A 202 -6.39 21.67 -22.99
C GLU A 202 -5.56 20.47 -23.46
N LYS A 203 -4.78 20.67 -24.52
CA LYS A 203 -3.94 19.61 -25.11
C LYS A 203 -2.75 19.24 -24.24
N MET A 204 -2.22 20.19 -23.47
CA MET A 204 -1.03 20.06 -22.64
C MET A 204 -1.28 20.77 -21.32
N SER A 205 -1.26 20.02 -20.22
CA SER A 205 -1.49 20.56 -18.89
C SER A 205 -0.34 21.44 -18.42
N THR A 206 -0.66 22.47 -17.64
CA THR A 206 0.36 23.31 -16.97
C THR A 206 1.24 22.49 -16.01
N ILE A 207 0.67 21.48 -15.35
CA ILE A 207 1.37 20.55 -14.45
C ILE A 207 1.24 19.15 -15.02
N VAL A 208 2.37 18.45 -15.19
CA VAL A 208 2.42 17.06 -15.65
C VAL A 208 2.92 16.17 -14.52
N ASN A 209 2.05 15.32 -13.99
CA ASN A 209 2.43 14.34 -12.96
C ASN A 209 2.68 12.98 -13.62
N LYS A 210 3.93 12.51 -13.60
CA LYS A 210 4.32 11.20 -14.12
C LYS A 210 5.19 10.47 -13.13
N VAL A 211 4.92 9.18 -12.94
CA VAL A 211 5.73 8.27 -12.16
C VAL A 211 6.26 7.18 -13.09
N TYR A 212 7.55 6.90 -12.94
CA TYR A 212 8.27 5.95 -13.77
C TYR A 212 8.85 4.85 -12.91
N GLU A 213 8.76 3.61 -13.38
CA GLU A 213 9.34 2.44 -12.72
C GLU A 213 10.52 1.92 -13.52
N LYS A 214 11.63 1.63 -12.83
CA LYS A 214 12.84 1.10 -13.47
C LYS A 214 12.56 -0.31 -13.96
N VAL A 215 12.82 -0.56 -15.24
CA VAL A 215 12.68 -1.89 -15.87
C VAL A 215 14.02 -2.60 -15.92
N GLN A 216 15.07 -1.90 -16.36
CA GLN A 216 16.42 -2.45 -16.45
C GLN A 216 17.47 -1.33 -16.46
N ASP A 217 18.69 -1.69 -16.08
CA ASP A 217 19.87 -0.89 -16.39
C ASP A 217 20.21 -1.02 -17.87
N CYS A 218 20.69 0.08 -18.47
CA CYS A 218 21.28 0.06 -19.80
C CYS A 218 22.77 -0.22 -19.68
N ARG A 219 23.36 -0.77 -20.73
CA ARG A 219 24.81 -1.06 -20.75
C ARG A 219 25.68 0.19 -20.54
N TYR A 220 25.21 1.31 -21.07
CA TYR A 220 25.74 2.67 -20.97
C TYR A 220 24.66 3.62 -21.52
N GLY A 221 24.84 4.93 -21.34
CA GLY A 221 24.01 6.01 -21.86
C GLY A 221 24.22 6.24 -23.36
N GLU A 222 24.15 7.48 -23.82
CA GLU A 222 24.45 7.76 -25.23
C GLU A 222 25.91 7.43 -25.57
N ASN A 223 26.81 7.64 -24.58
CA ASN A 223 28.24 7.34 -24.64
C ASN A 223 28.66 6.36 -23.53
N TRP A 224 29.82 5.72 -23.72
CA TRP A 224 30.29 4.60 -22.89
C TRP A 224 30.60 4.96 -21.42
N ASP A 225 30.80 6.24 -21.13
CA ASP A 225 31.14 6.80 -19.82
C ASP A 225 29.91 7.32 -19.06
N GLN A 226 28.70 7.15 -19.61
CA GLN A 226 27.44 7.62 -19.03
C GLN A 226 26.64 6.44 -18.48
N ASP A 227 26.12 6.57 -17.27
CA ASP A 227 25.14 5.63 -16.74
C ASP A 227 23.75 5.88 -17.34
N ALA A 228 22.99 4.81 -17.57
CA ALA A 228 21.61 4.92 -18.02
C ALA A 228 20.77 3.74 -17.55
N ALA A 229 19.46 3.97 -17.46
CA ALA A 229 18.49 2.94 -17.18
C ALA A 229 17.18 3.23 -17.92
N TYR A 230 16.49 2.16 -18.31
CA TYR A 230 15.17 2.26 -18.90
C TYR A 230 14.11 2.26 -17.80
N TYR A 231 13.29 3.31 -17.80
CA TYR A 231 12.13 3.41 -16.94
C TYR A 231 10.83 3.45 -17.76
N ARG A 232 9.83 2.69 -17.34
CA ARG A 232 8.50 2.70 -17.94
C ARG A 232 7.58 3.71 -17.25
N ASP A 233 6.85 4.49 -18.04
CA ASP A 233 5.79 5.38 -17.56
C ASP A 233 4.59 4.55 -17.08
N LEU A 234 4.26 4.63 -15.79
CA LEU A 234 3.16 3.86 -15.19
C LEU A 234 1.77 4.36 -15.62
N SER A 235 1.68 5.48 -16.32
CA SER A 235 0.43 6.01 -16.89
C SER A 235 0.29 5.74 -18.39
N ALA A 236 1.37 5.31 -19.06
CA ALA A 236 1.35 5.07 -20.49
C ALA A 236 0.57 3.80 -20.85
N ARG A 237 -0.16 3.85 -21.97
CA ARG A 237 -0.91 2.71 -22.52
C ARG A 237 -0.27 2.08 -23.75
N TYR A 238 0.57 2.84 -24.45
CA TYR A 238 1.17 2.46 -25.72
C TYR A 238 2.65 2.84 -25.74
N GLY A 239 3.39 2.20 -26.66
CA GLY A 239 4.81 2.44 -26.86
C GLY A 239 5.68 1.40 -26.19
N LEU A 240 6.89 1.80 -25.79
CA LEU A 240 7.88 0.90 -25.22
C LEU A 240 7.60 0.54 -23.75
N HIS A 241 6.56 1.08 -23.11
CA HIS A 241 6.25 0.85 -21.68
C HIS A 241 6.03 -0.64 -21.32
N GLN A 242 5.66 -1.46 -22.30
CA GLN A 242 5.51 -2.92 -22.19
C GLN A 242 6.59 -3.70 -22.96
N LEU A 243 7.76 -3.08 -23.19
CA LEU A 243 8.88 -3.73 -23.87
C LEU A 243 9.20 -5.07 -23.20
N LYS A 244 9.11 -6.14 -23.99
CA LYS A 244 9.51 -7.48 -23.60
C LYS A 244 10.58 -7.97 -24.56
N GLN A 245 11.81 -8.05 -24.07
CA GLN A 245 12.89 -8.65 -24.85
C GLN A 245 12.71 -10.16 -24.92
N LEU A 246 12.59 -10.72 -26.12
CA LEU A 246 12.44 -12.17 -26.34
C LEU A 246 13.79 -12.89 -26.55
N GLY A 247 14.84 -12.14 -26.83
CA GLY A 247 16.20 -12.63 -27.04
C GLY A 247 17.16 -11.52 -27.45
N GLY A 248 18.45 -11.86 -27.63
CA GLY A 248 19.50 -10.92 -28.03
C GLY A 248 20.35 -10.41 -26.85
N LYS A 249 21.24 -9.46 -27.15
CA LYS A 249 22.07 -8.78 -26.13
C LYS A 249 21.26 -7.76 -25.36
N GLU A 250 21.72 -7.38 -24.17
CA GLU A 250 21.15 -6.25 -23.43
C GLU A 250 21.05 -4.99 -24.29
N ILE A 251 19.93 -4.28 -24.16
CA ILE A 251 19.61 -3.08 -24.94
C ILE A 251 20.47 -1.92 -24.42
N SER A 252 21.19 -1.25 -25.32
CA SER A 252 21.89 0.00 -25.00
C SER A 252 20.91 1.18 -25.02
N PHE A 253 21.27 2.33 -24.43
CA PHE A 253 20.40 3.52 -24.46
C PHE A 253 20.05 4.00 -25.89
N ASN A 254 20.96 3.81 -26.86
CA ASN A 254 20.76 4.22 -28.25
C ASN A 254 19.87 3.26 -29.06
N ASN A 255 19.58 2.07 -28.55
CA ASN A 255 18.70 1.10 -29.20
C ASN A 255 17.25 1.36 -28.86
#